data_AF-A0A401FNZ4-F1
#
_entry.id   AF-A0A401FNZ4-F1
#
_cell.length_a   1.000
_cell.length_b   1.000
_cell.length_c   1.000
_cell.angle_alpha   90.00
_cell.angle_beta   90.00
_cell.angle_gamma   90.00
#
_symmetry.space_group_name_H-M   'P 1'
#
loop_
_entity.id
_entity.type
_entity.pdbx_description
1 polymer ?
#
loop_
_entity_poly.entity_id
_entity_poly.type
_entity_poly.pdbx_seq_one_letter_code
_entity_poly.pdbx_strand_id
1 'polypeptide(L)' 'MDFSLSNRVELIVYLHSPRQVRSLNTFGKVIYFSKRLRYALIYVDAEAKEEVIAKTKGETLR' A
#
# COMPACT_ATOMS: atom_id res chain seq x y z
N MET A 1 -9.76 21.63 -21.94
CA MET A 1 -9.03 21.29 -20.71
C MET A 1 -9.44 19.88 -20.37
N ASP A 2 -8.58 18.91 -20.67
CA ASP A 2 -8.92 17.51 -20.48
C ASP A 2 -8.59 17.13 -19.03
N PHE A 3 -9.65 16.87 -18.26
CA PHE A 3 -9.54 16.39 -16.88
C PHE A 3 -9.45 14.87 -16.91
N SER A 4 -8.26 14.33 -16.61
CA SER A 4 -8.09 12.90 -16.41
C SER A 4 -8.13 12.58 -14.92
N LEU A 5 -9.08 11.72 -14.52
CA LEU A 5 -9.19 11.24 -13.16
C LEU A 5 -8.34 9.97 -13.01
N SER A 6 -7.23 10.05 -12.29
CA SER A 6 -6.46 8.85 -11.94
C SER A 6 -7.24 8.01 -10.93
N ASN A 7 -7.53 6.76 -11.32
CA ASN A 7 -8.25 5.83 -10.47
C ASN A 7 -7.32 5.31 -9.36
N ARG A 8 -7.68 5.53 -8.09
CA ARG A 8 -6.87 5.13 -6.93
C ARG A 8 -7.66 4.15 -6.07
N VAL A 9 -6.96 3.21 -5.46
CA VAL A 9 -7.54 2.18 -4.60
C VAL A 9 -6.90 2.23 -3.22
N GLU A 10 -7.74 2.01 -2.21
CA GLU A 10 -7.31 1.87 -0.82
C GLU A 10 -6.90 0.42 -0.54
N LEU A 11 -5.74 0.24 0.09
CA LEU A 11 -5.29 -1.04 0.59
C LEU A 11 -5.05 -0.97 2.09
N ILE A 12 -5.57 -1.97 2.80
CA ILE A 12 -5.31 -2.18 4.22
C ILE A 12 -4.25 -3.27 4.34
N VAL A 13 -3.08 -2.90 4.85
CA VAL A 13 -1.94 -3.79 5.02
C VAL A 13 -1.73 -4.07 6.50
N TYR A 14 -1.87 -5.33 6.89
CA TYR A 14 -1.49 -5.79 8.22
C TYR A 14 0.02 -5.97 8.30
N LEU A 15 0.61 -5.46 9.37
CA LEU A 15 2.05 -5.41 9.58
C LEU A 15 2.42 -6.32 10.74
N HIS A 16 3.52 -7.06 10.59
CA HIS A 16 4.06 -7.81 11.70
C HIS A 16 4.81 -6.88 12.68
N SER A 17 5.52 -5.89 12.12
CA SER A 17 6.32 -4.92 12.89
C SER A 17 6.06 -3.49 12.41
N PRO A 18 5.95 -2.49 13.31
CA PRO A 18 5.75 -1.09 12.94
C PRO A 18 6.92 -0.48 12.15
N ARG A 19 8.09 -1.13 12.14
CA ARG A 19 9.22 -0.69 11.30
C ARG A 19 8.93 -0.83 9.80
N GLN A 20 8.04 -1.75 9.41
CA GLN A 20 7.65 -2.01 8.03
C GLN A 20 6.79 -0.87 7.42
N VAL A 21 6.26 0.05 8.24
CA VAL A 21 5.49 1.20 7.71
C VAL A 21 6.34 2.04 6.77
N ARG A 22 7.65 2.19 7.03
CA ARG A 22 8.53 3.01 6.19
C ARG A 22 8.70 2.44 4.78
N SER A 23 8.73 1.11 4.62
CA SER A 23 8.82 0.48 3.29
C SER A 23 7.51 0.61 2.51
N LEU A 24 6.37 0.81 3.18
CA LEU A 24 5.08 1.02 2.51
C LEU A 24 5.00 2.36 1.75
N ASN A 25 5.77 3.38 2.17
CA ASN A 25 5.86 4.64 1.44
C ASN A 25 6.46 4.48 0.03
N THR A 26 7.19 3.39 -0.23
CA THR A 26 7.72 3.09 -1.56
C THR A 26 6.64 2.59 -2.51
N PHE A 27 5.56 2.00 -1.99
CA PHE A 27 4.47 1.45 -2.79
C PHE A 27 3.33 2.45 -3.02
N GLY A 28 3.16 3.41 -2.12
CA GLY A 28 2.10 4.39 -2.22
C GLY A 28 2.05 5.33 -1.02
N LYS A 29 1.03 6.18 -0.98
CA LYS A 29 0.87 7.15 0.10
C LYS A 29 0.24 6.46 1.31
N VAL A 30 0.98 6.37 2.41
CA VAL A 30 0.43 5.96 3.71
C VAL A 30 -0.40 7.11 4.27
N ILE A 31 -1.69 6.89 4.47
CA ILE A 31 -2.60 7.88 5.09
C ILE A 31 -2.67 7.70 6.59
N TYR A 32 -2.75 6.45 7.03
CA TYR A 32 -2.92 6.12 8.42
C TYR A 32 -2.13 4.88 8.78
N PHE A 33 -1.58 4.84 9.99
CA PHE A 33 -1.01 3.64 10.54
C PHE A 33 -1.33 3.54 12.03
N SER A 34 -1.71 2.35 12.48
CA SER A 34 -1.94 2.08 13.90
C SER A 34 -0.76 1.30 14.48
N LYS A 35 -0.05 1.90 15.44
CA LYS A 35 1.01 1.20 16.19
C LYS A 35 0.45 0.06 17.05
N ARG A 36 -0.74 0.26 17.63
CA ARG A 36 -1.38 -0.69 18.55
C ARG A 36 -1.96 -1.90 17.82
N LEU A 37 -2.67 -1.65 16.70
CA LEU A 37 -3.33 -2.70 15.92
C LEU A 37 -2.44 -3.26 14.80
N ARG A 38 -1.28 -2.62 14.54
CA ARG A 38 -0.29 -3.03 13.55
C ARG A 38 -0.89 -3.20 12.15
N TYR A 39 -1.53 -2.15 11.66
CA TYR A 39 -1.92 -2.06 10.25
C TYR A 39 -1.64 -0.65 9.71
N ALA A 40 -1.52 -0.56 8.39
CA ALA A 40 -1.40 0.68 7.64
C ALA A 40 -2.42 0.72 6.50
N LEU A 41 -2.83 1.94 6.19
CA LEU A 41 -3.83 2.24 5.16
C LEU A 41 -3.12 3.08 4.10
N ILE A 42 -3.04 2.52 2.89
CA ILE A 42 -2.24 3.06 1.80
C ILE A 42 -3.11 3.30 0.57
N TYR A 43 -2.87 4.42 -0.11
CA TYR A 43 -3.41 4.67 -1.44
C TYR A 43 -2.38 4.32 -2.50
N VAL A 44 -2.82 3.53 -3.46
CA VAL A 44 -2.06 3.12 -4.64
C VAL A 44 -2.89 3.38 -5.89
N ASP A 45 -2.22 3.53 -7.03
CA ASP A 45 -2.91 3.62 -8.30
C ASP A 45 -3.56 2.28 -8.63
N ALA A 46 -4.77 2.31 -9.21
CA ALA A 46 -5.57 1.11 -9.45
C ALA A 46 -4.84 0.09 -10.33
N GLU A 47 -4.04 0.56 -11.29
CA GLU A 47 -3.24 -0.26 -12.19
C GLU A 47 -2.09 -0.98 -11.45
N ALA A 48 -1.52 -0.34 -10.43
CA ALA A 48 -0.41 -0.90 -9.64
C ALA A 48 -0.88 -1.78 -8.47
N LYS A 49 -2.20 -1.87 -8.23
CA LYS A 49 -2.79 -2.59 -7.09
C LYS A 49 -2.28 -4.02 -6.97
N GLU A 50 -2.33 -4.80 -8.05
CA GLU A 50 -1.96 -6.22 -8.01
C GLU A 50 -0.47 -6.43 -7.76
N GLU A 51 0.36 -5.60 -8.37
CA GLU A 51 1.81 -5.61 -8.16
C GLU A 51 2.16 -5.29 -6.69
N VAL A 52 1.51 -4.27 -6.11
CA VAL A 52 1.72 -3.90 -4.71
C VAL A 52 1.29 -5.03 -3.78
N ILE A 53 0.16 -5.70 -4.04
CA ILE A 53 -0.28 -6.86 -3.25
C ILE A 53 0.76 -7.97 -3.28
N ALA A 54 1.28 -8.33 -4.46
CA ALA A 54 2.30 -9.36 -4.62
C ALA A 54 3.58 -9.02 -3.85
N LYS A 55 4.09 -7.80 -4.01
CA LYS A 55 5.29 -7.31 -3.30
C LYS A 55 5.12 -7.29 -1.79
N THR A 56 3.93 -6.93 -1.30
CA THR A 56 3.65 -6.81 0.14
C THR A 56 3.51 -8.18 0.81
N LYS A 57 3.00 -9.19 0.11
CA LYS A 57 2.91 -10.57 0.61
C LYS A 57 4.26 -11.28 0.72
N GLY A 58 5.33 -10.73 0.13
CA GLY A 58 6.61 -11.42 0.04
C GLY A 58 6.56 -12.63 -0.90
N GLU A 59 5.50 -12.76 -1.70
CA GLU A 59 5.46 -13.65 -2.87
C GLU A 59 6.35 -13.02 -3.95
N THR A 60 7.66 -13.12 -3.74
CA THR A 60 8.59 -13.17 -4.86
C THR A 60 8.12 -14.35 -5.69
N LEU A 61 7.54 -14.07 -6.87
CA LEU A 61 7.33 -15.05 -7.94
C LEU A 61 8.63 -15.86 -8.08
N ARG A 62 8.62 -17.06 -7.50
CA ARG A 62 9.60 -18.11 -7.76
C ARG A 62 8.98 -19.05 -8.78
#